data_AF-A0A818HMZ6-F1
#
_entry.id   AF-A0A818HMZ6-F1
#
_cell.length_a   1.000
_cell.length_b   1.000
_cell.length_c   1.000
_cell.angle_alpha   90.00
_cell.angle_beta   90.00
_cell.angle_gamma   90.00
#
_symmetry.space_group_name_H-M   'P 1'
#
loop_
_entity.id
_entity.type
_entity.pdbx_description
1 polymer ?
#
loop_
_entity_poly.entity_id
_entity_poly.type
_entity_poly.pdbx_seq_one_letter_code
_entity_poly.pdbx_strand_id
1 'polypeptide(L)'
;MDTSSATAAVRILPNNKVYRQLFDAQVQLSDTYNRVRDNQLAKPVSIAAHPDATPLIRNIRPHEYQKQQWLSSLPFENDPTINPIAIFFRDEKKRRQNQEEEELEKLKQEVFNLPDNIKQEKIENDENNVANVTERLAATRQIKFNQLWNELLDKISELNQNLISELEEITRECNAFYENGDNEIDDHLQTMIYQKVITNLTIQSFDSAFEHFDNLLPPRLAKIQDYCQTIEGLEMERIRKIRDLFKYYSERLYKTHHLSDEDTASQLEKQANELNIQIIENRKIYTELEARLLTGETDRIHRYRAELIDHQNKWRDATWIIYKQTW
;
A
#
# COMPACT_ATOMS: atom_id res chain seq x y z
N MET A 1 -30.80 -17.53 24.45
CA MET A 1 -31.98 -16.63 24.43
C MET A 1 -31.49 -15.33 25.02
N ASP A 2 -31.25 -14.24 24.28
CA ASP A 2 -31.86 -13.82 23.02
C ASP A 2 -30.86 -13.15 22.08
N THR A 3 -30.95 -13.53 20.81
CA THR A 3 -30.44 -12.81 19.65
C THR A 3 -31.37 -11.64 19.36
N SER A 4 -30.84 -10.42 19.24
CA SER A 4 -31.53 -9.37 18.49
C SER A 4 -30.56 -8.68 17.55
N SER A 5 -30.72 -9.05 16.29
CA SER A 5 -30.18 -8.43 15.09
C SER A 5 -30.44 -6.91 15.10
N ALA A 6 -29.37 -6.11 15.11
CA ALA A 6 -29.46 -4.67 14.91
C ALA A 6 -29.31 -4.38 13.41
N THR A 7 -30.42 -4.54 12.69
CA THR A 7 -30.55 -4.02 11.33
C THR A 7 -30.43 -2.50 11.37
N ALA A 8 -29.53 -1.95 10.54
CA ALA A 8 -29.37 -0.52 10.35
C ALA A 8 -30.70 0.06 9.84
N ALA A 9 -31.45 0.71 10.74
CA ALA A 9 -32.71 1.35 10.44
C ALA A 9 -32.46 2.49 9.44
N VAL A 10 -32.85 2.28 8.18
CA VAL A 10 -32.92 3.33 7.16
C VAL A 10 -33.92 4.38 7.65
N ARG A 11 -33.41 5.49 8.14
CA ARG A 11 -34.20 6.61 8.67
C ARG A 11 -34.76 7.41 7.49
N ILE A 12 -35.92 7.00 6.98
CA ILE A 12 -36.66 7.78 5.97
C ILE A 12 -37.19 9.04 6.66
N LEU A 13 -36.64 10.20 6.28
CA LEU A 13 -36.93 11.49 6.89
C LEU A 13 -38.03 12.25 6.13
N PRO A 14 -38.89 13.01 6.83
CA PRO A 14 -39.96 13.77 6.20
C PRO A 14 -39.41 14.88 5.30
N ASN A 15 -39.98 14.95 4.09
CA ASN A 15 -39.45 15.70 2.93
C ASN A 15 -39.34 17.23 3.13
N ASN A 16 -39.89 17.78 4.22
CA ASN A 16 -39.98 19.22 4.46
C ASN A 16 -38.86 19.82 5.33
N LYS A 17 -37.86 19.03 5.75
CA LYS A 17 -36.72 19.51 6.57
C LYS A 17 -35.34 19.09 6.06
N VAL A 18 -35.27 18.44 4.90
CA VAL A 18 -34.03 17.90 4.32
C VAL A 18 -33.00 19.00 4.07
N TYR A 19 -33.43 20.13 3.49
CA TYR A 19 -32.55 21.27 3.22
C TYR A 19 -31.95 21.89 4.49
N ARG A 20 -32.73 21.98 5.57
CA ARG A 20 -32.25 22.53 6.84
C ARG A 20 -31.23 21.60 7.50
N GLN A 21 -31.45 20.29 7.42
CA GLN A 21 -30.51 19.30 7.96
C GLN A 21 -29.22 19.20 7.13
N LEU A 22 -29.31 19.33 5.81
CA LEU A 22 -28.12 19.45 4.95
C LEU A 22 -27.31 20.70 5.28
N PHE A 23 -27.99 21.83 5.48
CA PHE A 23 -27.33 23.07 5.85
C PHE A 23 -26.69 22.97 7.25
N ASP A 24 -27.40 22.42 8.24
CA ASP A 24 -26.87 22.20 9.59
C ASP A 24 -25.68 21.23 9.59
N ALA A 25 -25.73 20.17 8.76
CA ALA A 25 -24.61 19.24 8.57
C ALA A 25 -23.41 19.91 7.91
N GLN A 26 -23.64 20.77 6.92
CA GLN A 26 -22.57 21.51 6.25
C GLN A 26 -21.91 22.53 7.19
N VAL A 27 -22.70 23.21 8.02
CA VAL A 27 -22.19 24.13 9.05
C VAL A 27 -21.38 23.37 10.10
N GLN A 28 -21.86 22.22 10.57
CA GLN A 28 -21.09 21.35 11.48
C GLN A 28 -19.79 20.85 10.85
N LEU A 29 -19.81 20.50 9.56
CA LEU A 29 -18.62 20.07 8.84
C LEU A 29 -17.60 21.20 8.71
N SER A 30 -18.04 22.43 8.42
CA SER A 30 -17.15 23.60 8.35
C SER A 30 -16.55 23.95 9.72
N ASP A 31 -17.34 23.86 10.79
CA ASP A 31 -16.86 24.15 12.15
C ASP A 31 -15.86 23.09 12.64
N THR A 32 -16.13 21.81 12.35
CA THR A 32 -15.19 20.73 12.68
C THR A 32 -13.91 20.82 11.86
N TYR A 33 -13.99 21.16 10.57
CA TYR A 33 -12.83 21.38 9.72
C TYR A 33 -11.96 22.54 10.22
N ASN A 34 -12.57 23.68 10.55
CA ASN A 34 -11.86 24.85 11.07
C ASN A 34 -11.21 24.55 12.43
N ARG A 35 -11.90 23.84 13.34
CA ARG A 35 -11.31 23.40 14.61
C ARG A 35 -10.13 22.45 14.43
N VAL A 36 -10.20 21.53 13.46
CA VAL A 36 -9.08 20.62 13.15
C VAL A 36 -7.91 21.41 12.56
N ARG A 37 -8.17 22.35 11.66
CA ARG A 37 -7.15 23.24 11.07
C ARG A 37 -6.46 24.09 12.13
N ASP A 38 -7.21 24.71 13.02
CA ASP A 38 -6.66 25.57 14.09
C ASP A 38 -5.84 24.73 15.09
N ASN A 39 -6.30 23.52 15.42
CA ASN A 39 -5.56 22.60 16.28
C ASN A 39 -4.27 22.04 15.63
N GLN A 40 -4.25 21.88 14.31
CA GLN A 40 -3.05 21.48 13.55
C GLN A 40 -2.04 22.62 13.44
N LEU A 41 -2.49 23.88 13.41
CA LEU A 41 -1.62 25.06 13.39
C LEU A 41 -1.04 25.37 14.78
N ALA A 42 -1.77 25.07 15.86
CA ALA A 42 -1.33 25.32 17.23
C ALA A 42 -0.34 24.27 17.80
N LYS A 43 -0.22 23.10 17.16
CA LYS A 43 0.74 22.05 17.53
C LYS A 43 1.64 21.74 16.33
N PRO A 44 2.90 22.22 16.27
CA PRO A 44 3.83 21.68 15.29
C PRO A 44 4.00 20.18 15.61
N VAL A 45 3.41 19.34 14.78
CA VAL A 45 3.54 17.88 14.92
C VAL A 45 5.01 17.55 14.71
N SER A 46 5.71 17.24 15.79
CA SER A 46 6.95 16.48 15.76
C SER A 46 6.60 15.08 15.26
N ILE A 47 6.65 14.87 13.94
CA ILE A 47 6.38 13.55 13.35
C ILE A 47 7.65 12.71 13.52
N ALA A 48 7.69 11.90 14.57
CA ALA A 48 8.48 10.69 14.53
C ALA A 48 7.87 9.81 13.42
N ALA A 49 8.63 9.58 12.35
CA ALA A 49 8.20 8.76 11.22
C ALA A 49 8.00 7.31 11.71
N HIS A 50 6.74 6.89 11.85
CA HIS A 50 6.39 5.50 12.10
C HIS A 50 6.50 4.70 10.79
N PRO A 51 7.08 3.49 10.80
CA PRO A 51 7.29 2.67 9.60
C PRO A 51 6.00 2.18 8.91
N ASP A 52 4.85 2.24 9.59
CA ASP A 52 3.56 1.70 9.13
C ASP A 52 2.64 2.73 8.47
N ALA A 53 3.07 3.97 8.33
CA ALA A 53 2.21 5.03 7.81
C ALA A 53 2.07 4.99 6.28
N THR A 54 0.83 5.12 5.81
CA THR A 54 0.48 5.24 4.38
C THR A 54 1.16 6.46 3.75
N PRO A 55 1.76 6.35 2.56
CA PRO A 55 2.46 7.47 1.94
C PRO A 55 1.44 8.55 1.51
N LEU A 56 1.50 9.72 2.16
CA LEU A 56 0.91 10.95 1.64
C LEU A 56 1.99 11.81 1.01
N ILE A 57 1.77 12.22 -0.23
CA ILE A 57 2.59 13.26 -0.88
C ILE A 57 2.14 14.61 -0.33
N ARG A 58 2.84 15.12 0.69
CA ARG A 58 2.71 16.52 1.10
C ARG A 58 3.58 17.35 0.16
N ASN A 59 2.97 18.31 -0.54
CA ASN A 59 3.67 19.28 -1.39
C ASN A 59 4.83 19.94 -0.63
N ILE A 60 6.07 19.56 -0.96
CA ILE A 60 7.29 20.24 -0.52
C ILE A 60 7.63 21.26 -1.60
N ARG A 61 7.12 22.49 -1.46
CA ARG A 61 7.78 23.64 -2.10
C ARG A 61 8.86 24.14 -1.14
N PRO A 62 10.13 24.26 -1.55
CA PRO A 62 11.17 24.77 -0.67
C PRO A 62 11.05 26.28 -0.47
N HIS A 63 11.19 26.70 0.78
CA HIS A 63 11.16 28.07 1.28
C HIS A 63 12.26 28.97 0.67
N GLU A 64 11.89 29.85 -0.26
CA GLU A 64 12.74 31.03 -0.63
C GLU A 64 12.51 32.23 0.30
N TYR A 65 11.36 32.30 0.99
CA TYR A 65 11.00 33.44 1.84
C TYR A 65 11.81 33.54 3.15
N GLN A 66 12.38 32.44 3.65
CA GLN A 66 13.10 32.45 4.93
C GLN A 66 14.54 33.01 4.84
N LYS A 67 15.16 33.00 3.64
CA LYS A 67 16.52 33.56 3.46
C LYS A 67 16.51 35.09 3.42
N GLN A 68 15.43 35.72 2.96
CA GLN A 68 15.35 37.18 2.86
C GLN A 68 15.14 37.87 4.22
N GLN A 69 14.49 37.19 5.17
CA GLN A 69 14.17 37.76 6.49
C GLN A 69 15.37 37.81 7.44
N TRP A 70 16.42 37.04 7.16
CA TRP A 70 17.68 37.07 7.92
C TRP A 70 18.62 38.20 7.49
N LEU A 71 18.54 38.65 6.24
CA LEU A 71 19.36 39.77 5.73
C LEU A 71 18.80 41.13 6.13
N SER A 72 17.49 41.22 6.44
CA SER A 72 16.82 42.48 6.79
C SER A 72 16.73 42.76 8.29
N SER A 73 17.25 41.88 9.16
CA SER A 73 17.05 41.95 10.61
C SER A 73 18.27 42.40 11.43
N LEU A 74 19.25 43.08 10.83
CA LEU A 74 20.34 43.69 11.60
C LEU A 74 19.93 45.05 12.17
N PRO A 75 19.93 45.24 13.51
CA PRO A 75 19.45 46.46 14.16
C PRO A 75 20.63 47.37 14.50
N PHE A 76 21.32 47.94 13.51
CA PHE A 76 22.35 48.96 13.77
C PHE A 76 22.40 49.98 12.63
N GLU A 77 21.33 50.75 12.47
CA GLU A 77 21.25 51.80 11.44
C GLU A 77 21.59 53.21 11.99
N ASN A 78 21.78 53.38 13.30
CA ASN A 78 21.81 54.71 13.94
C ASN A 78 22.97 55.02 14.90
N ASP A 79 24.15 54.38 14.77
CA ASP A 79 25.32 54.77 15.59
C ASP A 79 26.59 54.94 14.73
N PRO A 80 27.24 56.13 14.70
CA PRO A 80 28.33 56.44 13.80
C PRO A 80 29.69 56.00 14.37
N THR A 81 29.81 54.73 14.76
CA THR A 81 31.09 54.14 15.17
C THR A 81 31.54 53.11 14.13
N ILE A 82 32.50 53.57 13.33
CA ILE A 82 33.13 53.00 12.14
C ILE A 82 33.54 51.53 12.36
N ASN A 83 32.79 50.59 11.78
CA ASN A 83 33.33 49.28 11.43
C ASN A 83 33.88 49.35 10.00
N PRO A 84 35.21 49.33 9.79
CA PRO A 84 35.82 49.48 8.47
C PRO A 84 35.41 48.38 7.48
N ILE A 85 35.00 47.21 7.99
CA ILE A 85 34.51 46.10 7.17
C ILE A 85 33.11 46.41 6.60
N ALA A 86 32.25 47.07 7.36
CA ALA A 86 30.91 47.46 6.89
C ALA A 86 30.98 48.55 5.81
N ILE A 87 31.97 49.44 5.88
CA ILE A 87 32.23 50.47 4.86
C ILE A 87 32.72 49.79 3.57
N PHE A 88 33.65 48.83 3.66
CA PHE A 88 34.11 48.07 2.51
C PHE A 88 32.95 47.38 1.78
N PHE A 89 32.08 46.67 2.50
CA PHE A 89 30.92 46.02 1.89
C PHE A 89 29.87 47.00 1.34
N ARG A 90 29.71 48.17 1.95
CA ARG A 90 28.81 49.22 1.44
C ARG A 90 29.35 49.82 0.15
N ASP A 91 30.64 50.10 0.09
CA ASP A 91 31.29 50.68 -1.09
C ASP A 91 31.39 49.66 -2.21
N GLU A 92 31.65 48.39 -1.91
CA GLU A 92 31.63 47.31 -2.89
C GLU A 92 30.22 47.06 -3.44
N LYS A 93 29.18 47.19 -2.61
CA LYS A 93 27.77 47.11 -3.04
C LYS A 93 27.41 48.29 -3.94
N LYS A 94 27.81 49.52 -3.60
CA LYS A 94 27.63 50.71 -4.46
C LYS A 94 28.38 50.57 -5.78
N ARG A 95 29.60 50.02 -5.75
CA ARG A 95 30.39 49.81 -6.95
C ARG A 95 29.73 48.80 -7.89
N ARG A 96 29.17 47.72 -7.35
CA ARG A 96 28.39 46.74 -8.13
C ARG A 96 27.11 47.35 -8.70
N GLN A 97 26.36 48.12 -7.92
CA GLN A 97 25.17 48.81 -8.41
C GLN A 97 25.48 49.82 -9.52
N ASN A 98 26.55 50.60 -9.39
CA ASN A 98 26.97 51.52 -10.45
C ASN A 98 27.44 50.78 -11.71
N GLN A 99 28.08 49.60 -11.57
CA GLN A 99 28.45 48.77 -12.71
C GLN A 99 27.22 48.18 -13.41
N GLU A 100 26.24 47.70 -12.65
CA GLU A 100 24.97 47.21 -13.17
C GLU A 100 24.17 48.34 -13.85
N GLU A 101 24.19 49.56 -13.31
CA GLU A 101 23.57 50.74 -13.93
C GLU A 101 24.31 51.18 -15.20
N GLU A 102 25.65 51.17 -15.22
CA GLU A 102 26.43 51.46 -16.43
C GLU A 102 26.22 50.41 -17.53
N GLU A 103 26.13 49.13 -17.16
CA GLU A 103 25.80 48.06 -18.10
C GLU A 103 24.38 48.20 -18.63
N LEU A 104 23.41 48.57 -17.77
CA LEU A 104 22.04 48.84 -18.18
C LEU A 104 21.94 50.07 -19.10
N GLU A 105 22.72 51.11 -18.85
CA GLU A 105 22.78 52.32 -19.68
C GLU A 105 23.40 52.01 -21.05
N LYS A 106 24.45 51.17 -21.09
CA LYS A 106 25.02 50.65 -22.34
C LYS A 106 24.02 49.79 -23.10
N LEU A 107 23.28 48.92 -22.41
CA LEU A 107 22.24 48.08 -23.03
C LEU A 107 21.11 48.94 -23.63
N LYS A 108 20.69 50.00 -22.93
CA LYS A 108 19.72 50.97 -23.46
C LYS A 108 20.24 51.70 -24.69
N GLN A 109 21.51 52.10 -24.69
CA GLN A 109 22.15 52.74 -25.85
C GLN A 109 22.31 51.76 -27.03
N GLU A 110 22.64 50.50 -26.77
CA GLU A 110 22.67 49.45 -27.80
C GLU A 110 21.29 49.21 -28.39
N VAL A 111 20.25 49.12 -27.57
CA VAL A 111 18.84 48.98 -28.01
C VAL A 111 18.38 50.17 -28.84
N PHE A 112 18.80 51.40 -28.49
CA PHE A 112 18.47 52.61 -29.25
C PHE A 112 19.23 52.74 -30.59
N ASN A 113 20.38 52.06 -30.70
CA ASN A 113 21.20 52.02 -31.91
C ASN A 113 20.85 50.85 -32.85
N LEU A 114 19.83 50.03 -32.53
CA LEU A 114 19.29 49.09 -33.51
C LEU A 114 18.62 49.88 -34.64
N PRO A 115 18.92 49.57 -35.91
CA PRO A 115 18.28 50.24 -37.04
C PRO A 115 16.77 49.96 -37.02
N ASP A 116 15.96 51.03 -37.05
CA ASP A 116 14.47 51.02 -37.08
C ASP A 116 13.86 50.26 -38.28
N ASN A 117 14.69 49.75 -39.18
CA ASN A 117 14.29 48.98 -40.34
C ASN A 117 15.01 47.63 -40.32
N ILE A 118 14.58 46.75 -39.42
CA ILE A 118 14.79 45.31 -39.59
C ILE A 118 14.02 44.95 -40.86
N LYS A 119 14.73 44.83 -41.98
CA LYS A 119 14.19 44.16 -43.16
C LYS A 119 13.86 42.73 -42.72
N GLN A 120 12.60 42.49 -42.40
CA GLN A 120 12.04 41.16 -42.30
C GLN A 120 12.11 40.56 -43.71
N GLU A 121 13.25 39.98 -44.07
CA GLU A 121 13.29 39.03 -45.18
C GLU A 121 12.46 37.82 -44.76
N LYS A 122 11.17 37.88 -45.13
CA LYS A 122 10.21 36.77 -45.23
C LYS A 122 10.45 35.60 -44.28
N ILE A 123 9.97 35.76 -43.05
CA ILE A 123 9.58 34.66 -42.15
C ILE A 123 8.07 34.37 -42.37
N GLU A 124 7.56 34.48 -43.60
CA GLU A 124 6.14 34.20 -43.89
C GLU A 124 5.84 32.70 -43.99
N ASN A 125 6.86 31.82 -43.88
CA ASN A 125 6.68 30.36 -43.91
C ASN A 125 7.00 29.67 -42.57
N ASP A 126 7.35 30.41 -41.53
CA ASP A 126 7.95 29.82 -40.32
C ASP A 126 6.96 29.63 -39.16
N GLU A 127 5.76 30.22 -39.18
CA GLU A 127 4.70 29.85 -38.23
C GLU A 127 4.27 28.39 -38.42
N ASN A 128 4.18 27.91 -39.67
CA ASN A 128 3.93 26.51 -39.98
C ASN A 128 5.09 25.59 -39.58
N ASN A 129 6.32 26.09 -39.59
CA ASN A 129 7.52 25.31 -39.29
C ASN A 129 7.76 25.23 -37.77
N VAL A 130 7.54 26.32 -37.04
CA VAL A 130 7.56 26.36 -35.57
C VAL A 130 6.40 25.55 -35.00
N ALA A 131 5.19 25.62 -35.58
CA ALA A 131 4.07 24.75 -35.21
C ALA A 131 4.37 23.26 -35.47
N ASN A 132 5.02 22.93 -36.59
CA ASN A 132 5.42 21.57 -36.90
C ASN A 132 6.54 21.06 -35.97
N VAL A 133 7.48 21.92 -35.57
CA VAL A 133 8.52 21.58 -34.59
C VAL A 133 7.93 21.38 -33.19
N THR A 134 7.02 22.25 -32.73
CA THR A 134 6.37 22.10 -31.42
C THR A 134 5.45 20.87 -31.38
N GLU A 135 4.71 20.60 -32.45
CA GLU A 135 3.87 19.40 -32.59
C GLU A 135 4.71 18.10 -32.62
N ARG A 136 5.85 18.10 -33.33
CA ARG A 136 6.79 16.97 -33.31
C ARG A 136 7.43 16.77 -31.94
N LEU A 137 7.75 17.85 -31.23
CA LEU A 137 8.31 17.78 -29.87
C LEU A 137 7.27 17.26 -28.87
N ALA A 138 6.02 17.70 -29.01
CA ALA A 138 4.84 17.22 -28.29
C ALA A 138 4.64 15.71 -28.50
N ALA A 139 4.54 15.27 -29.76
CA ALA A 139 4.42 13.85 -30.10
C ALA A 139 5.57 13.00 -29.53
N THR A 140 6.81 13.51 -29.58
CA THR A 140 7.97 12.81 -29.03
C THR A 140 7.90 12.67 -27.50
N ARG A 141 7.41 13.70 -26.79
CA ARG A 141 7.21 13.66 -25.33
C ARG A 141 6.07 12.71 -24.96
N GLN A 142 4.98 12.70 -25.73
CA GLN A 142 3.87 11.76 -25.53
C GLN A 142 4.32 10.30 -25.71
N ILE A 143 5.14 10.00 -26.72
CA ILE A 143 5.70 8.67 -26.91
C ILE A 143 6.55 8.25 -25.69
N LYS A 144 7.41 9.15 -25.19
CA LYS A 144 8.23 8.89 -23.99
C LYS A 144 7.39 8.68 -22.74
N PHE A 145 6.33 9.46 -22.57
CA PHE A 145 5.39 9.29 -21.47
C PHE A 145 4.72 7.91 -21.52
N ASN A 146 4.18 7.54 -22.69
CA ASN A 146 3.54 6.23 -22.87
C ASN A 146 4.52 5.08 -22.67
N GLN A 147 5.77 5.23 -23.09
CA GLN A 147 6.83 4.22 -22.84
C GLN A 147 7.08 4.06 -21.34
N LEU A 148 7.30 5.15 -20.60
CA LEU A 148 7.50 5.10 -19.15
C LEU A 148 6.28 4.54 -18.40
N TRP A 149 5.08 4.85 -18.89
CA TRP A 149 3.84 4.32 -18.34
C TRP A 149 3.73 2.81 -18.55
N ASN A 150 4.00 2.33 -19.77
CA ASN A 150 3.99 0.90 -20.07
C ASN A 150 5.07 0.15 -19.26
N GLU A 151 6.27 0.73 -19.12
CA GLU A 151 7.32 0.16 -18.27
C GLU A 151 6.87 -0.01 -16.80
N LEU A 152 6.15 0.97 -16.24
CA LEU A 152 5.57 0.86 -14.90
C LEU A 152 4.60 -0.31 -14.81
N LEU A 153 3.68 -0.43 -15.77
CA LEU A 153 2.70 -1.52 -15.82
C LEU A 153 3.36 -2.88 -15.99
N ASP A 154 4.37 -2.99 -16.84
CA ASP A 154 5.14 -4.21 -17.06
C ASP A 154 5.86 -4.63 -15.77
N LYS A 155 6.45 -3.67 -15.04
CA LYS A 155 7.09 -3.95 -13.75
C LYS A 155 6.11 -4.42 -12.69
N ILE A 156 4.90 -3.86 -12.66
CA ILE A 156 3.83 -4.32 -11.76
C ILE A 156 3.38 -5.74 -12.16
N SER A 157 3.26 -6.03 -13.45
CA SER A 157 2.92 -7.36 -13.96
C SER A 157 3.97 -8.40 -13.58
N GLU A 158 5.26 -8.06 -13.70
CA GLU A 158 6.38 -8.90 -13.26
C GLU A 158 6.31 -9.21 -11.76
N LEU A 159 6.01 -8.22 -10.91
CA LEU A 159 5.80 -8.44 -9.48
C LEU A 159 4.64 -9.39 -9.19
N ASN A 160 3.55 -9.28 -9.94
CA ASN A 160 2.40 -10.18 -9.78
C ASN A 160 2.73 -11.61 -10.20
N GLN A 161 3.51 -11.80 -11.27
CA GLN A 161 3.95 -13.12 -11.71
C GLN A 161 4.88 -13.78 -10.69
N ASN A 162 5.83 -13.02 -10.14
CA ASN A 162 6.73 -13.51 -9.09
C ASN A 162 5.94 -13.95 -7.85
N LEU A 163 4.95 -13.15 -7.42
CA LEU A 163 4.08 -13.53 -6.31
C LEU A 163 3.34 -14.85 -6.60
N ILE A 164 2.78 -15.01 -7.81
CA ILE A 164 2.09 -16.25 -8.18
C ILE A 164 3.03 -17.45 -8.10
N SER A 165 4.25 -17.34 -8.63
CA SER A 165 5.24 -18.42 -8.59
C SER A 165 5.63 -18.80 -7.16
N GLU A 166 5.85 -17.82 -6.28
CA GLU A 166 6.17 -18.06 -4.88
C GLU A 166 4.98 -18.70 -4.13
N LEU A 167 3.76 -18.25 -4.40
CA LEU A 167 2.54 -18.85 -3.83
C LEU A 167 2.33 -20.29 -4.31
N GLU A 168 2.63 -20.60 -5.57
CA GLU A 168 2.55 -21.97 -6.10
C GLU A 168 3.54 -22.91 -5.41
N GLU A 169 4.75 -22.42 -5.11
CA GLU A 169 5.76 -23.18 -4.37
C GLU A 169 5.29 -23.48 -2.94
N ILE A 170 4.84 -22.44 -2.20
CA ILE A 170 4.27 -22.59 -0.86
C ILE A 170 3.09 -23.57 -0.86
N THR A 171 2.20 -23.47 -1.85
CA THR A 171 1.04 -24.35 -1.99
C THR A 171 1.46 -25.80 -2.23
N ARG A 172 2.48 -26.02 -3.04
CA ARG A 172 3.03 -27.37 -3.31
C ARG A 172 3.64 -27.98 -2.06
N GLU A 173 4.44 -27.22 -1.32
CA GLU A 173 5.03 -27.66 -0.05
C GLU A 173 3.96 -27.97 0.99
N CYS A 174 2.96 -27.10 1.10
CA CYS A 174 1.81 -27.28 1.99
C CYS A 174 1.08 -28.59 1.66
N ASN A 175 0.70 -28.80 0.39
CA ASN A 175 0.02 -30.02 -0.04
C ASN A 175 0.85 -31.27 0.25
N ALA A 176 2.16 -31.25 -0.02
CA ALA A 176 3.04 -32.39 0.27
C ALA A 176 3.11 -32.70 1.77
N PHE A 177 3.16 -31.67 2.63
CA PHE A 177 3.13 -31.86 4.09
C PHE A 177 1.83 -32.53 4.55
N TYR A 178 0.69 -32.07 4.04
CA TYR A 178 -0.62 -32.64 4.38
C TYR A 178 -0.79 -34.05 3.82
N GLU A 179 -0.49 -34.29 2.54
CA GLU A 179 -0.60 -35.62 1.92
C GLU A 179 0.23 -36.68 2.66
N ASN A 180 1.47 -36.36 3.03
CA ASN A 180 2.32 -37.28 3.79
C ASN A 180 1.72 -37.59 5.17
N GLY A 181 1.32 -36.55 5.90
CA GLY A 181 0.70 -36.75 7.21
C GLY A 181 -0.64 -37.48 7.13
N ASP A 182 -1.36 -37.36 6.01
CA ASP A 182 -2.64 -38.02 5.79
C ASP A 182 -2.46 -39.51 5.50
N ASN A 183 -1.45 -39.85 4.69
CA ASN A 183 -1.05 -41.24 4.47
C ASN A 183 -0.61 -41.90 5.79
N GLU A 184 0.12 -41.20 6.66
CA GLU A 184 0.50 -41.71 7.99
C GLU A 184 -0.72 -41.98 8.89
N ILE A 185 -1.71 -41.08 8.87
CA ILE A 185 -2.95 -41.25 9.62
C ILE A 185 -3.75 -42.43 9.09
N ASP A 186 -3.91 -42.52 7.77
CA ASP A 186 -4.64 -43.61 7.14
C ASP A 186 -3.93 -44.95 7.39
N ASP A 187 -2.61 -45.02 7.30
CA ASP A 187 -1.84 -46.22 7.66
C ASP A 187 -2.00 -46.59 9.14
N HIS A 188 -2.04 -45.61 10.05
CA HIS A 188 -2.26 -45.86 11.48
C HIS A 188 -3.68 -46.37 11.76
N LEU A 189 -4.69 -45.75 11.15
CA LEU A 189 -6.09 -46.18 11.22
C LEU A 189 -6.27 -47.57 10.60
N GLN A 190 -5.70 -47.81 9.42
CA GLN A 190 -5.73 -49.11 8.77
C GLN A 190 -4.99 -50.15 9.62
N THR A 191 -3.85 -49.83 10.23
CA THR A 191 -3.16 -50.77 11.13
C THR A 191 -4.02 -51.13 12.33
N MET A 192 -4.68 -50.15 12.97
CA MET A 192 -5.64 -50.40 14.05
C MET A 192 -6.87 -51.20 13.59
N ILE A 193 -7.39 -50.89 12.40
CA ILE A 193 -8.58 -51.53 11.82
C ILE A 193 -8.23 -52.95 11.32
N TYR A 194 -7.07 -53.20 10.74
CA TYR A 194 -6.62 -54.52 10.30
C TYR A 194 -6.11 -55.37 11.46
N GLN A 195 -5.57 -54.77 12.52
CA GLN A 195 -5.41 -55.46 13.81
C GLN A 195 -6.75 -55.92 14.42
N LYS A 196 -7.91 -55.51 13.87
CA LYS A 196 -9.23 -56.06 14.25
C LYS A 196 -9.44 -57.53 13.90
N VAL A 197 -8.59 -58.20 13.14
CA VAL A 197 -8.86 -59.62 12.82
C VAL A 197 -8.38 -60.57 13.92
N ILE A 198 -7.43 -60.17 14.78
CA ILE A 198 -6.73 -61.10 15.67
C ILE A 198 -6.61 -60.53 17.09
N THR A 199 -7.68 -60.64 17.87
CA THR A 199 -7.66 -60.92 19.33
C THR A 199 -6.96 -59.97 20.34
N ASN A 200 -6.26 -58.89 19.96
CA ASN A 200 -5.37 -58.14 20.88
C ASN A 200 -5.71 -56.64 21.10
N LEU A 201 -6.79 -56.10 20.52
CA LEU A 201 -7.19 -54.71 20.80
C LEU A 201 -7.59 -54.54 22.27
N THR A 202 -6.87 -53.67 22.98
CA THR A 202 -7.09 -53.33 24.39
C THR A 202 -7.59 -51.89 24.49
N ILE A 203 -8.28 -51.52 25.57
CA ILE A 203 -8.65 -50.11 25.83
C ILE A 203 -7.44 -49.17 25.67
N GLN A 204 -6.25 -49.60 26.14
CA GLN A 204 -4.99 -48.87 25.97
C GLN A 204 -4.61 -48.58 24.50
N SER A 205 -4.98 -49.45 23.56
CA SER A 205 -4.72 -49.19 22.13
C SER A 205 -5.64 -48.09 21.56
N PHE A 206 -6.86 -47.95 22.06
CA PHE A 206 -7.73 -46.83 21.72
C PHE A 206 -7.22 -45.54 22.36
N ASP A 207 -6.80 -45.58 23.63
CA ASP A 207 -6.22 -44.42 24.33
C ASP A 207 -4.96 -43.92 23.60
N SER A 208 -4.07 -44.83 23.19
CA SER A 208 -2.87 -44.49 22.41
C SER A 208 -3.21 -43.85 21.05
N ALA A 209 -4.30 -44.26 20.41
CA ALA A 209 -4.73 -43.68 19.14
C ALA A 209 -5.36 -42.29 19.34
N PHE A 210 -6.16 -42.10 20.40
CA PHE A 210 -6.64 -40.78 20.79
C PHE A 210 -5.47 -39.83 21.08
N GLU A 211 -4.47 -40.27 21.85
CA GLU A 211 -3.25 -39.48 22.11
C GLU A 211 -2.50 -39.17 20.81
N HIS A 212 -2.43 -40.11 19.87
CA HIS A 212 -1.80 -39.87 18.57
C HIS A 212 -2.52 -38.75 17.77
N PHE A 213 -3.85 -38.80 17.67
CA PHE A 213 -4.64 -37.74 17.02
C PHE A 213 -4.50 -36.39 17.73
N ASP A 214 -4.43 -36.40 19.07
CA ASP A 214 -4.29 -35.19 19.86
C ASP A 214 -2.91 -34.55 19.72
N ASN A 215 -1.89 -35.37 19.46
CA ASN A 215 -0.54 -34.91 19.17
C ASN A 215 -0.35 -34.45 17.70
N LEU A 216 -1.24 -34.85 16.78
CA LEU A 216 -1.18 -34.45 15.37
C LEU A 216 -1.74 -33.03 15.12
N LEU A 217 -2.72 -32.58 15.91
CA LEU A 217 -3.35 -31.27 15.70
C LEU A 217 -2.38 -30.09 15.90
N PRO A 218 -1.63 -29.99 17.01
CA PRO A 218 -0.81 -28.81 17.28
C PRO A 218 0.24 -28.51 16.19
N PRO A 219 1.04 -29.49 15.69
CA PRO A 219 2.01 -29.20 14.65
C PRO A 219 1.37 -28.82 13.32
N ARG A 220 0.20 -29.40 12.98
CA ARG A 220 -0.54 -29.05 11.76
C ARG A 220 -1.08 -27.62 11.82
N LEU A 221 -1.69 -27.22 12.94
CA LEU A 221 -2.16 -25.84 13.14
C LEU A 221 -1.00 -24.84 13.12
N ALA A 222 0.12 -25.17 13.78
CA ALA A 222 1.32 -24.33 13.74
C ALA A 222 1.85 -24.16 12.31
N LYS A 223 1.76 -25.23 11.48
CA LYS A 223 2.18 -25.17 10.09
C LYS A 223 1.25 -24.32 9.22
N ILE A 224 -0.08 -24.36 9.44
CA ILE A 224 -1.02 -23.42 8.80
C ILE A 224 -0.61 -21.98 9.10
N GLN A 225 -0.36 -21.70 10.38
CA GLN A 225 -0.01 -20.36 10.83
C GLN A 225 1.31 -19.87 10.20
N ASP A 226 2.32 -20.74 10.11
CA ASP A 226 3.61 -20.48 9.43
C ASP A 226 3.41 -20.14 7.95
N TYR A 227 2.57 -20.90 7.24
CA TYR A 227 2.24 -20.62 5.84
C TYR A 227 1.48 -19.30 5.68
N CYS A 228 0.49 -19.03 6.53
CA CYS A 228 -0.27 -17.78 6.50
C CYS A 228 0.64 -16.56 6.76
N GLN A 229 1.56 -16.65 7.71
CA GLN A 229 2.55 -15.60 7.98
C GLN A 229 3.51 -15.39 6.79
N THR A 230 3.91 -16.48 6.13
CA THR A 230 4.76 -16.40 4.94
C THR A 230 4.03 -15.68 3.81
N ILE A 231 2.77 -16.04 3.54
CA ILE A 231 1.93 -15.38 2.52
C ILE A 231 1.74 -13.89 2.82
N GLU A 232 1.48 -13.54 4.09
CA GLU A 232 1.37 -12.15 4.51
C GLU A 232 2.69 -11.39 4.29
N GLY A 233 3.83 -12.02 4.61
CA GLY A 233 5.17 -11.47 4.36
C GLY A 233 5.42 -11.16 2.89
N LEU A 234 5.06 -12.08 1.98
CA LEU A 234 5.19 -11.88 0.54
C LEU A 234 4.32 -10.71 0.03
N GLU A 235 3.08 -10.61 0.50
CA GLU A 235 2.19 -9.52 0.11
C GLU A 235 2.70 -8.17 0.66
N MET A 236 3.27 -8.15 1.87
CA MET A 236 3.92 -6.95 2.42
C MET A 236 5.16 -6.52 1.62
N GLU A 237 5.97 -7.47 1.17
CA GLU A 237 7.11 -7.19 0.30
C GLU A 237 6.65 -6.64 -1.06
N ARG A 238 5.61 -7.24 -1.65
CA ARG A 238 5.00 -6.74 -2.89
C ARG A 238 4.50 -5.31 -2.75
N ILE A 239 3.78 -4.99 -1.67
CA ILE A 239 3.31 -3.62 -1.38
C ILE A 239 4.48 -2.64 -1.31
N ARG A 240 5.58 -3.03 -0.67
CA ARG A 240 6.79 -2.20 -0.58
C ARG A 240 7.39 -1.96 -1.97
N LYS A 241 7.56 -3.01 -2.78
CA LYS A 241 8.10 -2.90 -4.15
C LYS A 241 7.21 -2.02 -5.04
N ILE A 242 5.89 -2.18 -4.96
CA ILE A 242 4.93 -1.33 -5.69
C ILE A 242 5.08 0.13 -5.25
N ARG A 243 5.17 0.41 -3.95
CA ARG A 243 5.37 1.77 -3.43
C ARG A 243 6.64 2.42 -3.99
N ASP A 244 7.74 1.67 -4.00
CA ASP A 244 9.03 2.15 -4.50
C ASP A 244 8.99 2.41 -6.02
N LEU A 245 8.31 1.54 -6.78
CA LEU A 245 8.06 1.75 -8.21
C LEU A 245 7.22 3.01 -8.46
N PHE A 246 6.11 3.20 -7.75
CA PHE A 246 5.27 4.38 -7.91
C PHE A 246 6.04 5.67 -7.59
N LYS A 247 6.86 5.67 -6.54
CA LYS A 247 7.72 6.82 -6.23
C LYS A 247 8.68 7.12 -7.38
N TYR A 248 9.42 6.10 -7.84
CA TYR A 248 10.39 6.23 -8.92
C TYR A 248 9.76 6.71 -10.24
N TYR A 249 8.66 6.09 -10.66
CA TYR A 249 8.00 6.43 -11.92
C TYR A 249 7.22 7.74 -11.83
N SER A 250 6.63 8.10 -10.68
CA SER A 250 5.96 9.41 -10.53
C SER A 250 6.93 10.56 -10.79
N GLU A 251 8.14 10.52 -10.22
CA GLU A 251 9.14 11.58 -10.40
C GLU A 251 9.58 11.71 -11.87
N ARG A 252 9.59 10.60 -12.61
CA ARG A 252 9.97 10.58 -14.02
C ARG A 252 8.83 11.02 -14.91
N LEU A 253 7.61 10.56 -14.64
CA LEU A 253 6.40 10.92 -15.39
C LEU A 253 6.14 12.42 -15.29
N TYR A 254 6.26 13.03 -14.11
CA TYR A 254 6.15 14.49 -13.93
C TYR A 254 7.24 15.26 -14.70
N LYS A 255 8.45 14.72 -14.86
CA LYS A 255 9.53 15.35 -15.63
C LYS A 255 9.35 15.22 -17.14
N THR A 256 8.74 14.13 -17.61
CA THR A 256 8.47 13.88 -19.03
C THR A 256 7.11 14.40 -19.48
N HIS A 257 6.43 15.15 -18.62
CA HIS A 257 5.01 15.39 -18.77
C HIS A 257 4.67 16.20 -20.02
N HIS A 258 3.62 15.75 -20.69
CA HIS A 258 3.01 16.38 -21.86
C HIS A 258 1.57 16.85 -21.55
N LEU A 259 0.86 16.23 -20.60
CA LEU A 259 -0.48 16.70 -20.17
C LEU A 259 -0.36 17.76 -19.05
N SER A 260 -1.49 18.19 -18.48
CA SER A 260 -1.51 19.00 -17.25
C SER A 260 -1.05 18.14 -16.07
N ASP A 261 -0.25 18.68 -15.13
CA ASP A 261 0.19 17.97 -13.92
C ASP A 261 -0.96 17.25 -13.18
N GLU A 262 -2.17 17.82 -13.28
CA GLU A 262 -3.42 17.28 -12.75
C GLU A 262 -3.85 15.95 -13.42
N ASP A 263 -3.70 15.83 -14.74
CA ASP A 263 -4.08 14.62 -15.48
C ASP A 263 -3.15 13.45 -15.18
N THR A 264 -1.84 13.70 -15.05
CA THR A 264 -0.89 12.67 -14.60
C THR A 264 -1.19 12.19 -13.21
N ALA A 265 -1.47 13.13 -12.30
CA ALA A 265 -1.77 12.80 -10.91
C ALA A 265 -3.04 11.93 -10.85
N SER A 266 -4.08 12.30 -11.60
CA SER A 266 -5.34 11.54 -11.70
C SER A 266 -5.13 10.13 -12.28
N GLN A 267 -4.30 9.97 -13.31
CA GLN A 267 -3.98 8.65 -13.87
C GLN A 267 -3.22 7.76 -12.88
N LEU A 268 -2.19 8.31 -12.22
CA LEU A 268 -1.43 7.63 -11.17
C LEU A 268 -2.33 7.23 -10.00
N GLU A 269 -3.21 8.13 -9.56
CA GLU A 269 -4.16 7.88 -8.47
C GLU A 269 -5.15 6.79 -8.83
N LYS A 270 -5.70 6.80 -10.04
CA LYS A 270 -6.58 5.74 -10.52
C LYS A 270 -5.88 4.37 -10.49
N GLN A 271 -4.65 4.28 -11.00
CA GLN A 271 -3.89 3.03 -10.98
C GLN A 271 -3.52 2.58 -9.57
N ALA A 272 -3.12 3.51 -8.70
CA ALA A 272 -2.86 3.20 -7.29
C ALA A 272 -4.12 2.65 -6.60
N ASN A 273 -5.29 3.24 -6.89
CA ASN A 273 -6.56 2.77 -6.35
C ASN A 273 -6.95 1.39 -6.86
N GLU A 274 -6.78 1.11 -8.15
CA GLU A 274 -7.01 -0.23 -8.73
C GLU A 274 -6.15 -1.29 -8.05
N LEU A 275 -4.85 -1.02 -7.83
CA LEU A 275 -3.96 -1.94 -7.12
C LEU A 275 -4.32 -2.09 -5.64
N ASN A 276 -4.70 -1.00 -4.97
CA ASN A 276 -5.12 -1.05 -3.57
C ASN A 276 -6.35 -1.93 -3.40
N ILE A 277 -7.32 -1.85 -4.30
CA ILE A 277 -8.50 -2.73 -4.30
C ILE A 277 -8.06 -4.20 -4.42
N GLN A 278 -7.17 -4.50 -5.36
CA GLN A 278 -6.66 -5.87 -5.55
C GLN A 278 -5.92 -6.39 -4.31
N ILE A 279 -5.08 -5.58 -3.68
CA ILE A 279 -4.35 -5.94 -2.46
C ILE A 279 -5.31 -6.23 -1.30
N ILE A 280 -6.35 -5.40 -1.14
CA ILE A 280 -7.38 -5.61 -0.10
C ILE A 280 -8.15 -6.91 -0.36
N GLU A 281 -8.52 -7.17 -1.61
CA GLU A 281 -9.21 -8.39 -2.01
C GLU A 281 -8.34 -9.64 -1.76
N ASN A 282 -7.06 -9.59 -2.14
CA ASN A 282 -6.10 -10.66 -1.87
C ASN A 282 -5.98 -10.95 -0.38
N ARG A 283 -5.81 -9.93 0.45
CA ARG A 283 -5.75 -10.08 1.91
C ARG A 283 -7.00 -10.72 2.48
N LYS A 284 -8.18 -10.31 2.00
CA LYS A 284 -9.45 -10.92 2.39
C LYS A 284 -9.49 -12.40 2.03
N ILE A 285 -9.05 -12.76 0.82
CA ILE A 285 -8.99 -14.16 0.38
C ILE A 285 -8.03 -14.97 1.26
N TYR A 286 -6.87 -14.42 1.63
CA TYR A 286 -5.92 -15.10 2.52
C TYR A 286 -6.48 -15.32 3.92
N THR A 287 -7.15 -14.34 4.50
CA THR A 287 -7.82 -14.51 5.80
C THR A 287 -8.95 -15.52 5.73
N GLU A 288 -9.71 -15.54 4.63
CA GLU A 288 -10.76 -16.54 4.43
C GLU A 288 -10.16 -17.95 4.26
N LEU A 289 -9.05 -18.07 3.54
CA LEU A 289 -8.31 -19.32 3.39
C LEU A 289 -7.81 -19.83 4.75
N GLU A 290 -7.19 -18.97 5.55
CA GLU A 290 -6.75 -19.30 6.92
C GLU A 290 -7.91 -19.83 7.75
N ALA A 291 -9.04 -19.12 7.79
CA ALA A 291 -10.21 -19.55 8.55
C ALA A 291 -10.75 -20.91 8.08
N ARG A 292 -10.77 -21.14 6.76
CA ARG A 292 -11.20 -22.42 6.17
C ARG A 292 -10.24 -23.55 6.50
N LEU A 293 -8.93 -23.33 6.46
CA LEU A 293 -7.92 -24.33 6.80
C LEU A 293 -7.99 -24.71 8.29
N LEU A 294 -8.09 -23.71 9.18
CA LEU A 294 -8.22 -23.95 10.62
C LEU A 294 -9.50 -24.72 10.97
N THR A 295 -10.62 -24.32 10.37
CA THR A 295 -11.91 -25.00 10.56
C THR A 295 -11.86 -26.42 9.98
N GLY A 296 -11.27 -26.57 8.79
CA GLY A 296 -11.12 -27.85 8.11
C GLY A 296 -10.32 -28.86 8.93
N GLU A 297 -9.17 -28.46 9.48
CA GLU A 297 -8.37 -29.34 10.32
C GLU A 297 -9.07 -29.71 11.63
N THR A 298 -9.78 -28.75 12.24
CA THR A 298 -10.54 -29.00 13.46
C THR A 298 -11.68 -30.00 13.20
N ASP A 299 -12.47 -29.77 12.15
CA ASP A 299 -13.55 -30.66 11.73
C ASP A 299 -13.04 -32.05 11.38
N ARG A 300 -11.87 -32.13 10.75
CA ARG A 300 -11.24 -33.40 10.38
C ARG A 300 -10.91 -34.25 11.61
N ILE A 301 -10.30 -33.67 12.63
CA ILE A 301 -10.00 -34.42 13.86
C ILE A 301 -11.27 -34.80 14.60
N HIS A 302 -12.30 -33.96 14.59
CA HIS A 302 -13.61 -34.34 15.12
C HIS A 302 -14.19 -35.56 14.39
N ARG A 303 -14.03 -35.66 13.07
CA ARG A 303 -14.45 -36.85 12.31
C ARG A 303 -13.63 -38.10 12.69
N TYR A 304 -12.31 -38.00 12.75
CA TYR A 304 -11.47 -39.14 13.16
C TYR A 304 -11.79 -39.62 14.58
N ARG A 305 -11.97 -38.70 15.53
CA ARG A 305 -12.41 -39.06 16.88
C ARG A 305 -13.79 -39.71 16.88
N ALA A 306 -14.75 -39.21 16.09
CA ALA A 306 -16.07 -39.80 16.01
C ALA A 306 -16.03 -41.24 15.45
N GLU A 307 -15.22 -41.49 14.42
CA GLU A 307 -15.00 -42.81 13.86
C GLU A 307 -14.33 -43.77 14.86
N LEU A 308 -13.33 -43.28 15.59
CA LEU A 308 -12.67 -44.06 16.63
C LEU A 308 -13.64 -44.44 17.78
N ILE A 309 -14.50 -43.51 18.19
CA ILE A 309 -15.55 -43.77 19.21
C ILE A 309 -16.55 -44.82 18.71
N ASP A 310 -17.00 -44.73 17.45
CA ASP A 310 -17.89 -45.74 16.86
C ASP A 310 -17.22 -47.12 16.84
N HIS A 311 -15.94 -47.19 16.49
CA HIS A 311 -15.17 -48.43 16.55
C HIS A 311 -14.97 -48.97 17.96
N GLN A 312 -14.73 -48.10 18.95
CA GLN A 312 -14.62 -48.48 20.35
C GLN A 312 -15.95 -49.06 20.87
N ASN A 313 -17.09 -48.46 20.51
CA ASN A 313 -18.41 -48.96 20.89
C ASN A 313 -18.70 -50.33 20.27
N LYS A 314 -18.43 -50.50 18.97
CA LYS A 314 -18.56 -51.80 18.28
C LYS A 314 -17.69 -52.88 18.92
N TRP A 315 -16.45 -52.53 19.32
CA TRP A 315 -15.56 -53.45 20.01
C TRP A 315 -16.09 -53.83 21.41
N ARG A 316 -16.63 -52.86 22.18
CA ARG A 316 -17.24 -53.13 23.49
C ARG A 316 -18.44 -54.06 23.38
N ASP A 317 -19.31 -53.84 22.40
CA ASP A 317 -20.49 -54.67 22.17
C ASP A 317 -20.09 -56.11 21.77
N ALA A 318 -19.14 -56.27 20.86
CA ALA A 318 -18.62 -57.58 20.46
C ALA A 318 -18.00 -58.34 21.64
N THR A 319 -17.20 -57.65 22.46
CA THR A 319 -16.56 -58.24 23.65
C THR A 319 -17.60 -58.64 24.70
N TRP A 320 -18.65 -57.84 24.88
CA TRP A 320 -19.74 -58.16 25.80
C TRP A 320 -20.55 -59.38 25.35
N ILE A 321 -20.81 -59.53 24.05
CA ILE A 321 -21.48 -60.71 23.49
C ILE A 321 -20.68 -61.98 23.76
N ILE A 322 -19.35 -61.95 23.54
CA ILE A 322 -18.46 -63.09 23.82
C ILE A 322 -18.49 -63.44 25.32
N TYR A 323 -18.42 -62.44 26.20
CA TYR A 323 -18.47 -62.65 27.65
C TYR A 323 -19.79 -63.28 28.11
N LYS A 324 -20.93 -62.90 27.50
CA LYS A 324 -22.26 -63.49 27.78
C LYS A 324 -22.45 -64.92 27.25
N GLN A 325 -21.66 -65.36 26.28
CA GLN A 325 -21.73 -66.72 25.74
C GLN A 325 -20.81 -67.71 26.45
N THR A 326 -19.82 -67.19 27.20
CA THR A 326 -18.81 -68.00 27.90
C THR A 326 -19.16 -68.27 29.37
N TRP A 327 -20.19 -67.61 29.91
CA TRP A 327 -20.74 -67.77 31.26
C TRP A 327 -22.25 -67.87 31.19
#